data_AF-A0A4Q6CD04-F1
#
_entry.id   AF-A0A4Q6CD04-F1
#
_cell.length_a   1.000
_cell.length_b   1.000
_cell.length_c   1.000
_cell.angle_alpha   90.00
_cell.angle_beta   90.00
_cell.angle_gamma   90.00
#
_symmetry.space_group_name_H-M   'P 1'
#
loop_
_entity.id
_entity.type
_entity.pdbx_description
1 polymer ?
#
loop_
_entity_poly.entity_id
_entity_poly.type
_entity_poly.pdbx_seq_one_letter_code
_entity_poly.pdbx_strand_id
1 'polypeptide(L)'
;MSCLPPDLALPKPALPNRSTRTPVPAALPGSGWTARHALGWLLLPLALAGCATQGPLDTGRPPGEVRGEITRRLPASLADRDGWAADIESAFAAQRIEPNAENICAVLAVTEQESGYVANPSIPGLPKIARGEIDRRAAALHVPRFLVDAALAVRSSDGRSYASRLQQVRTERELSELYEDLIGRVPLGKRLFTNLNPVQTGGPMQVGIPFAESKAAGYPHPIAGGVRDEVFTRRGGMYFGIAHLLGYQTPYTRKVHRFADYNAGWYASRNAAFQSAVSIASGIPLALDGDLLAPGAPLDKPGQTERAVRSLAGELRMDERGIRDALQRSDHLDFDDTPLYSRLYALAESRARRPLPRAMIPGIKLESPKITRQLTTAWFATRVDERYQRCLRR
;
A
#
# COMPACT_ATOMS: atom_id res chain seq x y z
N MET A 1 25.47 -30.62 -9.93
CA MET A 1 25.28 -29.87 -8.68
C MET A 1 24.35 -28.72 -9.00
N SER A 2 23.05 -28.98 -8.85
CA SER A 2 22.00 -28.26 -9.57
C SER A 2 21.54 -27.01 -8.83
N CYS A 3 21.54 -25.91 -9.56
CA CYS A 3 20.96 -24.62 -9.19
C CYS A 3 19.46 -24.75 -8.89
N LEU A 4 19.05 -24.30 -7.71
CA LEU A 4 17.67 -23.99 -7.37
C LEU A 4 17.32 -22.58 -7.89
N PRO A 5 16.19 -22.36 -8.57
CA PRO A 5 15.71 -21.02 -8.88
C PRO A 5 14.98 -20.39 -7.67
N PRO A 6 15.07 -19.05 -7.48
CA PRO A 6 14.37 -18.35 -6.41
C PRO A 6 12.92 -18.00 -6.79
N ASP A 7 12.02 -18.13 -5.81
CA ASP A 7 10.78 -17.38 -5.56
C ASP A 7 9.82 -17.03 -6.72
N LEU A 8 8.71 -17.77 -6.80
CA LEU A 8 7.43 -17.33 -7.37
C LEU A 8 6.55 -16.73 -6.25
N ALA A 9 6.87 -15.50 -5.85
CA ALA A 9 6.02 -14.68 -5.01
C ALA A 9 5.08 -13.86 -5.89
N LEU A 10 3.76 -13.92 -5.62
CA LEU A 10 2.82 -12.89 -6.05
C LEU A 10 3.34 -11.51 -5.58
N PRO A 11 3.09 -10.41 -6.32
CA PRO A 11 3.51 -9.08 -5.89
C PRO A 11 2.97 -8.80 -4.49
N LYS A 12 3.91 -8.70 -3.53
CA LYS A 12 3.60 -8.32 -2.15
C LYS A 12 3.31 -6.82 -2.15
N PRO A 13 2.22 -6.35 -1.53
CA PRO A 13 2.14 -4.93 -1.19
C PRO A 13 3.34 -4.59 -0.29
N ALA A 14 4.02 -3.49 -0.60
CA ALA A 14 5.12 -2.97 0.21
C ALA A 14 4.67 -2.86 1.67
N LEU A 15 5.32 -3.60 2.56
CA LEU A 15 5.10 -3.52 4.00
C LEU A 15 5.77 -2.24 4.51
N PRO A 16 5.09 -1.39 5.30
CA PRO A 16 5.76 -0.27 5.95
C PRO A 16 6.79 -0.79 6.95
N ASN A 17 8.02 -0.28 6.84
CA ASN A 17 9.15 -0.66 7.65
C ASN A 17 8.92 -0.23 9.12
N ARG A 18 8.78 -1.19 10.05
CA ARG A 18 8.77 -0.92 11.49
C ARG A 18 10.20 -0.65 11.98
N SER A 19 10.60 0.62 11.95
CA SER A 19 11.74 1.10 12.72
C SER A 19 11.38 2.38 13.45
N THR A 20 10.73 2.25 14.60
CA THR A 20 10.63 3.32 15.61
C THR A 20 11.37 2.86 16.85
N ARG A 21 12.69 3.08 16.89
CA ARG A 21 13.42 3.22 18.15
C ARG A 21 13.57 4.71 18.41
N THR A 22 12.74 5.22 19.32
CA THR A 22 12.95 6.50 20.00
C THR A 22 14.26 6.44 20.79
N PRO A 23 15.18 7.41 20.67
CA PRO A 23 16.28 7.51 21.60
C PRO A 23 15.82 8.22 22.87
N VAL A 24 16.05 7.56 24.00
CA VAL A 24 16.03 8.13 25.35
C VAL A 24 17.25 9.08 25.47
N PRO A 25 17.12 10.33 25.94
CA PRO A 25 18.29 11.15 26.21
C PRO A 25 18.94 10.69 27.53
N ALA A 26 20.22 10.34 27.43
CA ALA A 26 21.09 10.06 28.58
C ALA A 26 21.46 11.36 29.28
N ALA A 27 21.34 11.37 30.60
CA ALA A 27 21.88 12.41 31.47
C ALA A 27 23.41 12.35 31.50
N LEU A 28 24.07 13.52 31.52
CA LEU A 28 25.48 13.66 31.90
C LEU A 28 25.64 14.76 32.97
N PRO A 29 26.67 14.64 33.83
CA PRO A 29 26.79 15.40 35.07
C PRO A 29 27.54 16.72 34.88
N GLY A 30 27.40 17.58 35.89
CA GLY A 30 27.90 18.95 35.87
C GLY A 30 29.41 19.12 36.03
N SER A 31 29.86 20.34 35.80
CA SER A 31 30.98 20.97 36.49
C SER A 31 30.81 22.49 36.37
N GLY A 32 31.02 23.20 37.48
CA GLY A 32 30.89 24.64 37.54
C GLY A 32 32.18 25.35 37.17
N TRP A 33 32.06 26.64 36.82
CA TRP A 33 33.05 27.65 37.15
C TRP A 33 32.40 29.03 37.19
N THR A 34 32.89 29.81 38.14
CA THR A 34 32.41 31.12 38.60
C THR A 34 32.93 32.27 37.74
N ALA A 35 32.13 33.33 37.61
CA ALA A 35 32.44 34.72 38.01
C ALA A 35 32.04 35.81 37.00
N ARG A 36 31.02 36.57 37.44
CA ARG A 36 31.00 38.04 37.61
C ARG A 36 30.81 39.01 36.42
N HIS A 37 29.83 39.91 36.66
CA HIS A 37 29.56 41.26 36.10
C HIS A 37 28.94 41.27 34.68
N ALA A 38 27.94 42.08 34.32
CA ALA A 38 27.22 43.15 34.99
C ALA A 38 25.84 43.37 34.33
N LEU A 39 24.91 43.87 35.16
CA LEU A 39 23.80 44.79 34.90
C LEU A 39 23.47 45.17 33.44
N GLY A 40 22.22 44.92 33.04
CA GLY A 40 21.62 45.46 31.81
C GLY A 40 20.15 45.09 31.67
N TRP A 41 19.28 45.80 32.40
CA TRP A 41 17.84 45.76 32.20
C TRP A 41 17.48 46.34 30.81
N LEU A 42 16.81 45.55 29.97
CA LEU A 42 15.95 46.08 28.91
C LEU A 42 14.83 45.07 28.59
N LEU A 43 13.62 45.53 28.84
CA LEU A 43 12.33 44.89 28.63
C LEU A 43 12.11 44.61 27.13
N LEU A 44 11.84 43.36 26.75
CA LEU A 44 11.28 43.00 25.45
C LEU A 44 9.99 42.18 25.66
N PRO A 45 8.88 42.51 24.98
CA PRO A 45 7.58 41.91 25.25
C PRO A 45 7.51 40.45 24.80
N LEU A 46 6.88 39.61 25.64
CA LEU A 46 6.47 38.25 25.30
C LEU A 46 5.49 38.28 24.12
N ALA A 47 5.97 37.94 22.92
CA ALA A 47 5.11 37.44 21.86
C ALA A 47 4.67 36.02 22.25
N LEU A 48 3.45 35.89 22.76
CA LEU A 48 2.75 34.62 22.88
C LEU A 48 2.59 34.05 21.47
N ALA A 49 3.53 33.19 21.06
CA ALA A 49 3.31 32.26 19.96
C ALA A 49 2.20 31.30 20.42
N GLY A 50 0.96 31.61 20.06
CA GLY A 50 -0.14 30.67 20.17
C GLY A 50 0.24 29.43 19.36
N CYS A 51 0.40 28.30 20.03
CA CYS A 51 0.37 26.99 19.40
C CYS A 51 -1.01 26.83 18.77
N ALA A 52 -1.18 27.28 17.53
CA ALA A 52 -2.32 26.95 16.69
C ALA A 52 -2.23 25.44 16.43
N THR A 53 -2.87 24.68 17.31
CA THR A 53 -3.25 23.30 17.03
C THR A 53 -4.10 23.38 15.77
N GLN A 54 -3.64 22.77 14.68
CA GLN A 54 -4.42 22.68 13.45
C GLN A 54 -5.78 22.06 13.80
N GLY A 55 -6.82 22.88 13.82
CA GLY A 55 -8.19 22.44 13.95
C GLY A 55 -8.57 21.51 12.79
N PRO A 56 -9.70 20.80 12.88
CA PRO A 56 -10.23 20.06 11.74
C PRO A 56 -10.24 20.94 10.49
N LEU A 57 -9.80 20.40 9.36
CA LEU A 57 -9.99 21.06 8.06
C LEU A 57 -11.50 21.27 7.87
N ASP A 58 -11.95 22.49 8.09
CA ASP A 58 -13.32 22.88 7.82
C ASP A 58 -13.44 22.96 6.30
N THR A 59 -14.01 21.92 5.69
CA THR A 59 -14.20 21.86 4.22
C THR A 59 -15.20 22.92 3.73
N GLY A 60 -15.78 23.71 4.64
CA GLY A 60 -16.79 24.74 4.36
C GLY A 60 -18.12 24.19 3.88
N ARG A 61 -18.22 22.87 3.67
CA ARG A 61 -19.38 22.19 3.07
C ARG A 61 -20.13 21.38 4.13
N PRO A 62 -21.44 21.62 4.33
CA PRO A 62 -22.22 20.82 5.26
C PRO A 62 -22.21 19.33 4.88
N PRO A 63 -22.21 18.39 5.85
CA PRO A 63 -22.20 16.94 5.58
C PRO A 63 -23.26 16.47 4.56
N GLY A 64 -24.50 16.96 4.71
CA GLY A 64 -25.59 16.65 3.78
C GLY A 64 -25.31 17.04 2.32
N GLU A 65 -24.52 18.07 2.08
CA GLU A 65 -24.13 18.49 0.73
C GLU A 65 -23.06 17.57 0.13
N VAL A 66 -22.10 17.11 0.94
CA VAL A 66 -21.09 16.12 0.55
C VAL A 66 -21.75 14.79 0.17
N ARG A 67 -22.64 14.28 1.03
CA ARG A 67 -23.39 13.04 0.74
C ARG A 67 -24.20 13.16 -0.54
N GLY A 68 -24.90 14.28 -0.72
CA GLY A 68 -25.68 14.54 -1.92
C GLY A 68 -24.83 14.53 -3.19
N GLU A 69 -23.63 15.10 -3.15
CA GLU A 69 -22.69 15.08 -4.29
C GLU A 69 -22.17 13.67 -4.59
N ILE A 70 -21.80 12.89 -3.57
CA ILE A 70 -21.37 11.50 -3.76
C ILE A 70 -22.51 10.68 -4.36
N THR A 71 -23.73 10.79 -3.81
CA THR A 71 -24.92 10.10 -4.31
C THR A 71 -25.16 10.46 -5.77
N ARG A 72 -25.12 11.74 -6.17
CA ARG A 72 -25.29 12.17 -7.57
C ARG A 72 -24.30 11.52 -8.53
N ARG A 73 -23.03 11.37 -8.12
CA ARG A 73 -21.96 10.82 -8.97
C ARG A 73 -21.98 9.29 -9.07
N LEU A 74 -22.53 8.59 -8.07
CA LEU A 74 -22.70 7.14 -8.10
C LEU A 74 -23.57 6.68 -9.29
N PRO A 75 -23.33 5.47 -9.83
CA PRO A 75 -24.19 4.91 -10.89
C PRO A 75 -25.66 4.89 -10.47
N ALA A 76 -26.56 5.34 -11.35
CA ALA A 76 -27.97 5.46 -11.04
C ALA A 76 -28.64 4.12 -10.68
N SER A 77 -28.17 3.02 -11.28
CA SER A 77 -28.65 1.65 -11.06
C SER A 77 -28.04 0.95 -9.84
N LEU A 78 -27.14 1.62 -9.11
CA LEU A 78 -26.49 1.00 -7.95
C LEU A 78 -27.50 0.84 -6.81
N ALA A 79 -27.52 -0.33 -6.18
CA ALA A 79 -28.30 -0.57 -4.98
C ALA A 79 -27.67 0.13 -3.77
N ASP A 80 -28.51 0.65 -2.87
CA ASP A 80 -28.09 1.33 -1.62
C ASP A 80 -27.06 2.45 -1.84
N ARG A 81 -27.32 3.34 -2.81
CA ARG A 81 -26.44 4.50 -3.11
C ARG A 81 -26.20 5.37 -1.88
N ASP A 82 -27.22 5.57 -1.05
CA ASP A 82 -27.11 6.38 0.15
C ASP A 82 -26.18 5.73 1.19
N GLY A 83 -26.23 4.41 1.35
CA GLY A 83 -25.30 3.68 2.20
C GLY A 83 -23.86 3.76 1.70
N TRP A 84 -23.62 3.63 0.39
CA TRP A 84 -22.29 3.85 -0.20
C TRP A 84 -21.79 5.28 0.02
N ALA A 85 -22.65 6.28 -0.21
CA ALA A 85 -22.31 7.68 -0.01
C ALA A 85 -21.97 8.00 1.45
N ALA A 86 -22.74 7.44 2.40
CA ALA A 86 -22.49 7.61 3.83
C ALA A 86 -21.15 7.00 4.28
N ASP A 87 -20.80 5.81 3.80
CA ASP A 87 -19.52 5.17 4.14
C ASP A 87 -18.32 5.94 3.55
N ILE A 88 -18.45 6.46 2.33
CA ILE A 88 -17.42 7.31 1.69
C ILE A 88 -17.26 8.64 2.43
N GLU A 89 -18.36 9.31 2.73
CA GLU A 89 -18.36 10.57 3.48
C GLU A 89 -17.73 10.39 4.87
N SER A 90 -18.11 9.33 5.60
CA SER A 90 -17.52 9.01 6.91
C SER A 90 -16.02 8.79 6.80
N ALA A 91 -15.56 8.10 5.76
CA ALA A 91 -14.13 7.89 5.53
C ALA A 91 -13.39 9.19 5.20
N PHE A 92 -13.95 10.07 4.36
CA PHE A 92 -13.36 11.38 4.08
C PHE A 92 -13.26 12.24 5.35
N ALA A 93 -14.34 12.32 6.13
CA ALA A 93 -14.37 13.09 7.37
C ALA A 93 -13.34 12.57 8.39
N ALA A 94 -13.28 11.26 8.62
CA ALA A 94 -12.36 10.65 9.57
C ALA A 94 -10.89 10.84 9.19
N GLN A 95 -10.58 10.88 7.90
CA GLN A 95 -9.23 11.03 7.37
C GLN A 95 -8.86 12.48 7.01
N ARG A 96 -9.80 13.42 7.21
CA ARG A 96 -9.66 14.84 6.86
C ARG A 96 -9.26 15.03 5.38
N ILE A 97 -9.84 14.21 4.52
CA ILE A 97 -9.66 14.31 3.08
C ILE A 97 -10.72 15.25 2.53
N GLU A 98 -10.31 16.24 1.74
CA GLU A 98 -11.24 17.17 1.12
C GLU A 98 -12.19 16.42 0.15
N PRO A 99 -13.52 16.51 0.32
CA PRO A 99 -14.50 15.83 -0.52
C PRO A 99 -14.80 16.64 -1.80
N ASN A 100 -13.75 17.04 -2.52
CA ASN A 100 -13.90 17.70 -3.82
C ASN A 100 -14.22 16.68 -4.93
N ALA A 101 -14.66 17.16 -6.10
CA ALA A 101 -15.08 16.30 -7.21
C ALA A 101 -13.98 15.32 -7.66
N GLU A 102 -12.71 15.74 -7.63
CA GLU A 102 -11.59 14.85 -7.98
C GLU A 102 -11.45 13.68 -7.01
N ASN A 103 -11.47 13.95 -5.70
CA ASN A 103 -11.30 12.92 -4.70
C ASN A 103 -12.51 11.99 -4.66
N ILE A 104 -13.73 12.53 -4.76
CA ILE A 104 -14.95 11.72 -4.89
C ILE A 104 -14.84 10.80 -6.11
N CYS A 105 -14.57 11.36 -7.29
CA CYS A 105 -14.51 10.55 -8.52
C CYS A 105 -13.37 9.53 -8.52
N ALA A 106 -12.23 9.83 -7.89
CA ALA A 106 -11.13 8.89 -7.76
C ALA A 106 -11.55 7.66 -6.94
N VAL A 107 -12.21 7.87 -5.79
CA VAL A 107 -12.73 6.80 -4.94
C VAL A 107 -13.75 5.97 -5.70
N LEU A 108 -14.74 6.61 -6.32
CA LEU A 108 -15.79 5.92 -7.08
C LEU A 108 -15.22 5.08 -8.22
N ALA A 109 -14.24 5.62 -8.97
CA ALA A 109 -13.61 4.93 -10.08
C ALA A 109 -12.84 3.67 -9.64
N VAL A 110 -12.10 3.75 -8.53
CA VAL A 110 -11.37 2.61 -7.97
C VAL A 110 -12.33 1.57 -7.42
N THR A 111 -13.34 1.97 -6.63
CA THR A 111 -14.35 1.03 -6.12
C THR A 111 -15.08 0.28 -7.23
N GLU A 112 -15.46 0.98 -8.30
CA GLU A 112 -16.11 0.38 -9.46
C GLU A 112 -15.16 -0.60 -10.19
N GLN A 113 -13.87 -0.26 -10.30
CA GLN A 113 -12.89 -1.12 -10.96
C GLN A 113 -12.55 -2.39 -10.14
N GLU A 114 -12.43 -2.26 -8.82
CA GLU A 114 -12.02 -3.36 -7.94
C GLU A 114 -13.14 -4.36 -7.67
N SER A 115 -14.36 -3.87 -7.47
CA SER A 115 -15.46 -4.73 -7.03
C SER A 115 -16.79 -4.52 -7.76
N GLY A 116 -16.91 -3.49 -8.59
CA GLY A 116 -18.19 -3.11 -9.17
C GLY A 116 -19.23 -2.74 -8.10
N TYR A 117 -18.79 -2.18 -6.98
CA TYR A 117 -19.62 -1.87 -5.80
C TYR A 117 -20.24 -3.11 -5.14
N VAL A 118 -19.43 -4.15 -4.93
CA VAL A 118 -19.82 -5.33 -4.15
C VAL A 118 -18.74 -5.59 -3.10
N ALA A 119 -19.04 -5.39 -1.82
CA ALA A 119 -18.02 -5.47 -0.77
C ALA A 119 -17.39 -6.87 -0.63
N ASN A 120 -18.17 -7.93 -0.84
CA ASN A 120 -17.73 -9.31 -0.73
C ASN A 120 -18.40 -10.19 -1.82
N PRO A 121 -17.96 -10.09 -3.08
CA PRO A 121 -18.61 -10.78 -4.18
C PRO A 121 -18.33 -12.28 -4.14
N SER A 122 -19.30 -13.07 -4.62
CA SER A 122 -19.07 -14.49 -4.88
C SER A 122 -18.13 -14.68 -6.08
N ILE A 123 -17.15 -15.57 -5.95
CA ILE A 123 -16.19 -15.93 -6.98
C ILE A 123 -16.59 -17.29 -7.57
N PRO A 124 -17.00 -17.33 -8.85
CA PRO A 124 -17.30 -18.59 -9.53
C PRO A 124 -16.12 -19.56 -9.49
N GLY A 125 -16.38 -20.80 -9.07
CA GLY A 125 -15.36 -21.85 -9.01
C GLY A 125 -14.29 -21.68 -7.93
N LEU A 126 -14.48 -20.77 -6.97
CA LEU A 126 -13.51 -20.50 -5.89
C LEU A 126 -12.99 -21.77 -5.18
N PRO A 127 -13.83 -22.78 -4.85
CA PRO A 127 -13.32 -24.02 -4.24
C PRO A 127 -12.22 -24.70 -5.05
N LYS A 128 -12.39 -24.78 -6.37
CA LYS A 128 -11.45 -25.43 -7.28
C LYS A 128 -10.17 -24.60 -7.40
N ILE A 129 -10.29 -23.28 -7.48
CA ILE A 129 -9.15 -22.35 -7.53
C ILE A 129 -8.33 -22.45 -6.24
N ALA A 130 -8.98 -22.35 -5.09
CA ALA A 130 -8.33 -22.41 -3.79
C ALA A 130 -7.65 -23.78 -3.57
N ARG A 131 -8.33 -24.88 -3.92
CA ARG A 131 -7.75 -26.22 -3.84
C ARG A 131 -6.53 -26.37 -4.75
N GLY A 132 -6.62 -25.88 -5.99
CA GLY A 132 -5.50 -25.92 -6.94
C GLY A 132 -4.28 -25.15 -6.44
N GLU A 133 -4.48 -23.97 -5.82
CA GLU A 133 -3.37 -23.19 -5.26
C GLU A 133 -2.75 -23.87 -4.02
N ILE A 134 -3.55 -24.52 -3.17
CA ILE A 134 -3.02 -25.35 -2.06
C ILE A 134 -2.14 -26.47 -2.62
N ASP A 135 -2.66 -27.24 -3.59
CA ASP A 135 -1.94 -28.37 -4.18
C ASP A 135 -0.65 -27.89 -4.89
N ARG A 136 -0.69 -26.74 -5.59
CA ARG A 136 0.48 -26.14 -6.25
C ARG A 136 1.56 -25.74 -5.25
N ARG A 137 1.20 -25.08 -4.15
CA ARG A 137 2.14 -24.67 -3.10
C ARG A 137 2.74 -25.86 -2.37
N ALA A 138 1.92 -26.87 -2.07
CA ALA A 138 2.40 -28.12 -1.47
C ALA A 138 3.41 -28.83 -2.38
N ALA A 139 3.12 -28.92 -3.68
CA ALA A 139 4.03 -29.50 -4.66
C ALA A 139 5.36 -28.73 -4.77
N ALA A 140 5.35 -27.40 -4.72
CA ALA A 140 6.56 -26.58 -4.70
C ALA A 140 7.45 -26.85 -3.46
N LEU A 141 6.84 -27.29 -2.36
CA LEU A 141 7.52 -27.72 -1.13
C LEU A 141 7.76 -29.24 -1.07
N HIS A 142 7.55 -29.96 -2.18
CA HIS A 142 7.68 -31.42 -2.28
C HIS A 142 6.81 -32.20 -1.29
N VAL A 143 5.67 -31.62 -0.87
CA VAL A 143 4.70 -32.28 0.00
C VAL A 143 3.77 -33.14 -0.86
N PRO A 144 3.71 -34.47 -0.65
CA PRO A 144 2.82 -35.36 -1.39
C PRO A 144 1.33 -35.01 -1.22
N ARG A 145 0.55 -35.16 -2.30
CA ARG A 145 -0.88 -34.82 -2.33
C ARG A 145 -1.71 -35.52 -1.25
N PHE A 146 -1.42 -36.79 -0.95
CA PHE A 146 -2.16 -37.53 0.07
C PHE A 146 -1.98 -36.93 1.49
N LEU A 147 -0.83 -36.30 1.78
CA LEU A 147 -0.63 -35.59 3.05
C LEU A 147 -1.46 -34.31 3.11
N VAL A 148 -1.62 -33.61 1.98
CA VAL A 148 -2.53 -32.45 1.87
C VAL A 148 -3.97 -32.89 2.10
N ASP A 149 -4.39 -34.00 1.48
CA ASP A 149 -5.73 -34.55 1.68
C ASP A 149 -5.99 -34.95 3.14
N ALA A 150 -5.00 -35.59 3.79
CA ALA A 150 -5.08 -35.93 5.21
C ALA A 150 -5.16 -34.67 6.10
N ALA A 151 -4.37 -33.63 5.81
CA ALA A 151 -4.43 -32.36 6.54
C ALA A 151 -5.80 -31.67 6.39
N LEU A 152 -6.36 -31.67 5.18
CA LEU A 152 -7.69 -31.10 4.92
C LEU A 152 -8.84 -31.95 5.49
N ALA A 153 -8.63 -33.23 5.79
CA ALA A 153 -9.62 -34.09 6.43
C ALA A 153 -9.83 -33.76 7.92
N VAL A 154 -8.90 -33.03 8.55
CA VAL A 154 -9.03 -32.59 9.95
C VAL A 154 -10.30 -31.76 10.13
N ARG A 155 -11.03 -32.04 11.22
CA ARG A 155 -12.24 -31.30 11.59
C ARG A 155 -11.91 -29.90 12.05
N SER A 156 -12.50 -28.87 11.47
CA SER A 156 -12.47 -27.47 11.88
C SER A 156 -13.34 -27.17 13.10
N SER A 157 -13.33 -25.92 13.56
CA SER A 157 -13.96 -25.52 14.84
C SER A 157 -15.48 -25.59 14.83
N ASP A 158 -16.08 -25.67 13.65
CA ASP A 158 -17.51 -25.92 13.43
C ASP A 158 -17.86 -27.42 13.26
N GLY A 159 -16.89 -28.33 13.46
CA GLY A 159 -17.08 -29.78 13.41
C GLY A 159 -17.01 -30.41 12.02
N ARG A 160 -17.07 -29.64 10.93
CA ARG A 160 -16.89 -30.12 9.54
C ARG A 160 -15.40 -30.32 9.23
N SER A 161 -15.03 -31.03 8.16
CA SER A 161 -13.62 -31.05 7.72
C SER A 161 -13.25 -29.78 6.95
N TYR A 162 -11.98 -29.40 6.95
CA TYR A 162 -11.51 -28.30 6.10
C TYR A 162 -11.76 -28.55 4.62
N ALA A 163 -11.66 -29.79 4.15
CA ALA A 163 -12.01 -30.19 2.79
C ALA A 163 -13.49 -29.88 2.49
N SER A 164 -14.40 -30.20 3.41
CA SER A 164 -15.84 -29.93 3.25
C SER A 164 -16.12 -28.42 3.24
N ARG A 165 -15.52 -27.66 4.15
CA ARG A 165 -15.66 -26.19 4.17
C ARG A 165 -15.10 -25.55 2.89
N LEU A 166 -13.93 -26.00 2.43
CA LEU A 166 -13.30 -25.52 1.21
C LEU A 166 -14.17 -25.75 -0.03
N GLN A 167 -14.96 -26.82 -0.08
CA GLN A 167 -15.91 -27.07 -1.18
C GLN A 167 -17.10 -26.09 -1.20
N GLN A 168 -17.42 -25.50 -0.05
CA GLN A 168 -18.58 -24.63 0.11
C GLN A 168 -18.25 -23.14 0.00
N VAL A 169 -16.97 -22.74 0.11
CA VAL A 169 -16.60 -21.33 0.00
C VAL A 169 -17.08 -20.73 -1.32
N ARG A 170 -17.59 -19.50 -1.24
CA ARG A 170 -18.04 -18.68 -2.37
C ARG A 170 -17.34 -17.34 -2.40
N THR A 171 -16.91 -16.82 -1.26
CA THR A 171 -16.30 -15.49 -1.16
C THR A 171 -14.88 -15.52 -0.61
N GLU A 172 -14.11 -14.45 -0.84
CA GLU A 172 -12.78 -14.29 -0.26
C GLU A 172 -12.80 -14.23 1.26
N ARG A 173 -13.84 -13.59 1.82
CA ARG A 173 -14.04 -13.53 3.27
C ARG A 173 -14.17 -14.92 3.88
N GLU A 174 -15.05 -15.77 3.33
CA GLU A 174 -15.23 -17.14 3.83
C GLU A 174 -13.95 -17.98 3.70
N LEU A 175 -13.20 -17.78 2.61
CA LEU A 175 -11.90 -18.43 2.43
C LEU A 175 -10.89 -17.92 3.47
N SER A 176 -10.85 -16.62 3.73
CA SER A 176 -10.01 -16.01 4.76
C SER A 176 -10.36 -16.56 6.15
N GLU A 177 -11.65 -16.62 6.51
CA GLU A 177 -12.13 -17.17 7.79
C GLU A 177 -11.76 -18.66 7.95
N LEU A 178 -11.77 -19.44 6.86
CA LEU A 178 -11.30 -20.83 6.86
C LEU A 178 -9.81 -20.93 7.22
N TYR A 179 -8.96 -20.08 6.61
CA TYR A 179 -7.53 -20.05 6.93
C TYR A 179 -7.23 -19.52 8.34
N GLU A 180 -7.96 -18.51 8.80
CA GLU A 180 -7.81 -18.00 10.18
C GLU A 180 -8.15 -19.07 11.23
N ASP A 181 -9.19 -19.88 10.98
CA ASP A 181 -9.52 -21.01 11.85
C ASP A 181 -8.39 -22.05 11.87
N LEU A 182 -7.85 -22.40 10.69
CA LEU A 182 -6.73 -23.33 10.57
C LEU A 182 -5.48 -22.86 11.31
N ILE A 183 -5.08 -21.60 11.09
CA ILE A 183 -3.92 -20.98 11.74
C ILE A 183 -4.13 -20.89 13.25
N GLY A 184 -5.36 -20.59 13.68
CA GLY A 184 -5.74 -20.46 15.09
C GLY A 184 -5.63 -21.75 15.90
N ARG A 185 -5.63 -22.92 15.25
CA ARG A 185 -5.57 -24.23 15.93
C ARG A 185 -4.17 -24.73 16.22
N VAL A 186 -3.17 -24.18 15.56
CA VAL A 186 -1.79 -24.50 15.89
C VAL A 186 -1.41 -23.70 17.15
N PRO A 187 -0.88 -24.32 18.22
CA PRO A 187 -0.38 -23.57 19.37
C PRO A 187 0.62 -22.50 18.94
N LEU A 188 0.44 -21.27 19.40
CA LEU A 188 1.18 -20.07 18.94
C LEU A 188 1.01 -19.74 17.44
N GLY A 189 0.12 -20.40 16.72
CA GLY A 189 -0.06 -20.24 15.27
C GLY A 189 -0.43 -18.83 14.84
N LYS A 190 -1.29 -18.13 15.59
CA LYS A 190 -1.58 -16.71 15.33
C LYS A 190 -0.37 -15.78 15.48
N ARG A 191 0.67 -16.18 16.21
CA ARG A 191 1.93 -15.41 16.38
C ARG A 191 3.03 -15.84 15.42
N LEU A 192 3.10 -17.13 15.10
CA LEU A 192 4.14 -17.71 14.23
C LEU A 192 3.75 -17.69 12.75
N PHE A 193 2.45 -17.68 12.45
CA PHE A 193 1.89 -17.90 11.12
C PHE A 193 0.89 -16.83 10.68
N THR A 194 0.92 -15.64 11.30
CA THR A 194 0.03 -14.50 10.98
C THR A 194 0.00 -14.15 9.49
N ASN A 195 1.10 -14.41 8.78
CA ASN A 195 1.25 -14.12 7.35
C ASN A 195 0.99 -15.32 6.42
N LEU A 196 0.48 -16.45 6.94
CA LEU A 196 0.22 -17.64 6.12
C LEU A 196 -1.16 -17.66 5.46
N ASN A 197 -2.09 -16.79 5.86
CA ASN A 197 -3.36 -16.67 5.17
C ASN A 197 -3.12 -16.17 3.74
N PRO A 198 -3.47 -16.91 2.68
CA PRO A 198 -3.19 -16.48 1.32
C PRO A 198 -4.11 -15.34 0.85
N VAL A 199 -5.22 -15.09 1.54
CA VAL A 199 -6.10 -13.94 1.26
C VAL A 199 -5.49 -12.71 1.94
N GLN A 200 -4.84 -11.86 1.16
CA GLN A 200 -4.09 -10.70 1.65
C GLN A 200 -4.70 -9.36 1.26
N THR A 201 -5.78 -9.37 0.48
CA THR A 201 -6.60 -8.20 0.13
C THR A 201 -8.06 -8.50 0.39
N GLY A 202 -8.88 -7.46 0.53
CA GLY A 202 -10.32 -7.64 0.68
C GLY A 202 -11.13 -6.36 0.58
N GLY A 203 -12.44 -6.54 0.66
CA GLY A 203 -13.40 -5.44 0.66
C GLY A 203 -13.66 -4.82 -0.71
N PRO A 204 -14.51 -3.78 -0.77
CA PRO A 204 -14.96 -3.13 -2.00
C PRO A 204 -13.85 -2.41 -2.79
N MET A 205 -12.71 -2.15 -2.17
CA MET A 205 -11.55 -1.53 -2.81
C MET A 205 -10.31 -2.46 -2.83
N GLN A 206 -10.46 -3.74 -2.46
CA GLN A 206 -9.37 -4.74 -2.51
C GLN A 206 -8.07 -4.29 -1.80
N VAL A 207 -8.21 -3.69 -0.62
CA VAL A 207 -7.08 -3.16 0.14
C VAL A 207 -6.31 -4.27 0.85
N GLY A 208 -4.99 -4.14 0.93
CA GLY A 208 -4.11 -5.08 1.62
C GLY A 208 -4.36 -5.14 3.13
N ILE A 209 -4.47 -6.35 3.69
CA ILE A 209 -4.66 -6.56 5.14
C ILE A 209 -3.50 -5.98 5.96
N PRO A 210 -2.21 -6.18 5.60
CA PRO A 210 -1.11 -5.57 6.34
C PRO A 210 -1.14 -4.04 6.33
N PHE A 211 -1.59 -3.44 5.21
CA PHE A 211 -1.79 -2.00 5.13
C PHE A 211 -2.89 -1.55 6.08
N ALA A 212 -4.06 -2.20 6.06
CA ALA A 212 -5.17 -1.87 6.95
C ALA A 212 -4.78 -1.99 8.43
N GLU A 213 -4.06 -3.06 8.80
CA GLU A 213 -3.52 -3.24 10.16
C GLU A 213 -2.58 -2.09 10.56
N SER A 214 -1.73 -1.63 9.64
CA SER A 214 -0.83 -0.48 9.89
C SER A 214 -1.59 0.85 10.10
N LYS A 215 -2.83 0.95 9.62
CA LYS A 215 -3.68 2.15 9.70
C LYS A 215 -4.82 2.04 10.72
N ALA A 216 -4.96 0.92 11.40
CA ALA A 216 -6.10 0.62 12.27
C ALA A 216 -6.27 1.60 13.44
N ALA A 217 -5.18 2.18 13.96
CA ALA A 217 -5.23 3.17 15.04
C ALA A 217 -6.05 4.42 14.69
N GLY A 218 -6.19 4.77 13.41
CA GLY A 218 -7.00 5.91 12.96
C GLY A 218 -8.48 5.58 12.72
N TYR A 219 -8.88 4.30 12.82
CA TYR A 219 -10.23 3.87 12.47
C TYR A 219 -11.24 4.31 13.53
N PRO A 220 -12.30 5.08 13.17
CA PRO A 220 -13.16 5.72 14.15
C PRO A 220 -14.30 4.82 14.70
N HIS A 221 -14.48 3.63 14.14
CA HIS A 221 -15.61 2.75 14.49
C HIS A 221 -15.13 1.54 15.31
N PRO A 222 -15.98 1.00 16.22
CA PRO A 222 -15.69 -0.25 16.90
C PRO A 222 -15.52 -1.41 15.90
N ILE A 223 -14.49 -2.22 16.12
CA ILE A 223 -14.22 -3.43 15.34
C ILE A 223 -14.73 -4.63 16.15
N ALA A 224 -15.72 -5.36 15.60
CA ALA A 224 -16.34 -6.50 16.29
C ALA A 224 -15.44 -7.75 16.32
N GLY A 225 -14.59 -7.93 15.31
CA GLY A 225 -13.63 -9.03 15.18
C GLY A 225 -12.20 -8.50 15.11
N GLY A 226 -11.49 -8.85 14.04
CA GLY A 226 -10.18 -8.26 13.72
C GLY A 226 -10.26 -7.18 12.63
N VAL A 227 -9.16 -6.45 12.43
CA VAL A 227 -9.00 -5.50 11.31
C VAL A 227 -9.24 -6.21 9.97
N ARG A 228 -8.79 -7.46 9.86
CA ARG A 228 -9.05 -8.33 8.71
C ARG A 228 -10.54 -8.48 8.40
N ASP A 229 -11.36 -8.74 9.40
CA ASP A 229 -12.82 -8.90 9.23
C ASP A 229 -13.46 -7.57 8.84
N GLU A 230 -12.99 -6.47 9.45
CA GLU A 230 -13.47 -5.12 9.16
C GLU A 230 -13.19 -4.72 7.71
N VAL A 231 -12.02 -5.09 7.15
CA VAL A 231 -11.68 -4.84 5.74
C VAL A 231 -12.71 -5.46 4.78
N PHE A 232 -13.29 -6.62 5.10
CA PHE A 232 -14.31 -7.26 4.27
C PHE A 232 -15.71 -6.61 4.39
N THR A 233 -15.91 -5.68 5.32
CA THR A 233 -17.15 -4.87 5.38
C THR A 233 -17.10 -3.75 4.35
N ARG A 234 -18.27 -3.23 3.95
CA ARG A 234 -18.31 -2.04 3.08
C ARG A 234 -17.61 -0.86 3.73
N ARG A 235 -18.04 -0.48 4.94
CA ARG A 235 -17.49 0.64 5.71
C ARG A 235 -15.98 0.54 5.92
N GLY A 236 -15.50 -0.58 6.45
CA GLY A 236 -14.08 -0.78 6.72
C GLY A 236 -13.22 -0.80 5.46
N GLY A 237 -13.63 -1.56 4.44
CA GLY A 237 -12.88 -1.61 3.19
C GLY A 237 -12.93 -0.30 2.40
N MET A 238 -14.00 0.50 2.51
CA MET A 238 -14.01 1.88 1.99
C MET A 238 -13.03 2.77 2.78
N TYR A 239 -13.05 2.73 4.12
CA TYR A 239 -12.13 3.52 4.94
C TYR A 239 -10.66 3.24 4.59
N PHE A 240 -10.25 1.96 4.64
CA PHE A 240 -8.87 1.58 4.39
C PHE A 240 -8.47 1.73 2.91
N GLY A 241 -9.39 1.47 1.97
CA GLY A 241 -9.15 1.70 0.55
C GLY A 241 -8.98 3.19 0.21
N ILE A 242 -9.81 4.06 0.80
CA ILE A 242 -9.67 5.53 0.66
C ILE A 242 -8.34 5.99 1.27
N ALA A 243 -7.94 5.42 2.41
CA ALA A 243 -6.63 5.70 3.01
C ALA A 243 -5.49 5.29 2.07
N HIS A 244 -5.60 4.12 1.42
CA HIS A 244 -4.59 3.65 0.46
C HIS A 244 -4.54 4.53 -0.79
N LEU A 245 -5.68 5.01 -1.28
CA LEU A 245 -5.73 5.85 -2.49
C LEU A 245 -5.31 7.31 -2.23
N LEU A 246 -5.80 7.90 -1.14
CA LEU A 246 -5.77 9.34 -0.89
C LEU A 246 -5.02 9.75 0.38
N GLY A 247 -4.68 8.80 1.25
CA GLY A 247 -4.03 9.06 2.56
C GLY A 247 -2.54 9.36 2.50
N TYR A 248 -2.00 9.68 1.32
CA TYR A 248 -0.62 10.12 1.13
C TYR A 248 -0.55 11.25 0.10
N GLN A 249 0.41 12.14 0.29
CA GLN A 249 0.69 13.24 -0.64
C GLN A 249 1.46 12.71 -1.85
N THR A 250 1.25 13.32 -3.01
CA THR A 250 1.96 12.94 -4.24
C THR A 250 2.33 14.19 -5.04
N PRO A 251 3.49 14.21 -5.71
CA PRO A 251 3.85 15.29 -6.62
C PRO A 251 3.17 15.17 -8.00
N TYR A 252 2.26 14.22 -8.19
CA TYR A 252 1.70 13.89 -9.50
C TYR A 252 0.74 14.95 -10.02
N THR A 253 0.98 15.40 -11.25
CA THR A 253 0.08 16.29 -11.98
C THR A 253 -1.11 15.56 -12.61
N ARG A 254 -1.02 14.23 -12.80
CA ARG A 254 -2.07 13.40 -13.39
C ARG A 254 -2.48 12.28 -12.44
N LYS A 255 -3.80 12.13 -12.23
CA LYS A 255 -4.37 11.12 -11.32
C LYS A 255 -4.06 9.68 -11.74
N VAL A 256 -3.83 9.42 -13.03
CA VAL A 256 -3.45 8.09 -13.55
C VAL A 256 -2.22 7.48 -12.84
N HIS A 257 -1.25 8.30 -12.41
CA HIS A 257 -0.11 7.81 -11.64
C HIS A 257 -0.50 7.37 -10.23
N ARG A 258 -1.43 8.09 -9.59
CA ARG A 258 -1.99 7.66 -8.31
C ARG A 258 -2.84 6.39 -8.46
N PHE A 259 -3.53 6.19 -9.58
CA PHE A 259 -4.23 4.93 -9.86
C PHE A 259 -3.25 3.78 -10.11
N ALA A 260 -2.11 4.05 -10.75
CA ALA A 260 -1.04 3.06 -10.89
C ALA A 260 -0.43 2.70 -9.54
N ASP A 261 -0.15 3.68 -8.68
CA ASP A 261 0.33 3.47 -7.31
C ASP A 261 -0.67 2.69 -6.44
N TYR A 262 -1.97 2.91 -6.63
CA TYR A 262 -2.99 2.13 -5.91
C TYR A 262 -2.77 0.61 -6.10
N ASN A 263 -2.45 0.23 -7.33
CA ASN A 263 -2.21 -1.16 -7.71
C ASN A 263 -0.78 -1.64 -7.43
N ALA A 264 0.23 -0.78 -7.60
CA ALA A 264 1.65 -1.15 -7.53
C ALA A 264 2.33 -0.82 -6.19
N GLY A 265 1.67 -0.05 -5.31
CA GLY A 265 2.23 0.45 -4.06
C GLY A 265 2.49 1.96 -4.10
N TRP A 266 2.51 2.58 -2.93
CA TRP A 266 2.74 4.02 -2.79
C TRP A 266 4.07 4.44 -3.42
N TYR A 267 4.00 5.48 -4.25
CA TYR A 267 5.09 6.07 -5.01
C TYR A 267 5.69 5.19 -6.12
N ALA A 268 5.11 4.04 -6.44
CA ALA A 268 5.62 3.16 -7.49
C ALA A 268 5.79 3.89 -8.84
N SER A 269 4.88 4.81 -9.18
CA SER A 269 4.98 5.58 -10.42
C SER A 269 6.17 6.54 -10.45
N ARG A 270 6.47 7.18 -9.31
CA ARG A 270 7.67 8.01 -9.18
C ARG A 270 8.91 7.14 -9.28
N ASN A 271 8.91 6.01 -8.58
CA ASN A 271 10.05 5.11 -8.50
C ASN A 271 10.35 4.45 -9.84
N ALA A 272 9.33 4.12 -10.65
CA ALA A 272 9.51 3.65 -12.02
C ALA A 272 10.17 4.71 -12.92
N ALA A 273 9.82 5.99 -12.74
CA ALA A 273 10.50 7.09 -13.43
C ALA A 273 11.96 7.24 -12.96
N PHE A 274 12.21 7.09 -11.66
CA PHE A 274 13.56 7.07 -11.09
C PHE A 274 14.40 5.91 -11.67
N GLN A 275 13.86 4.69 -11.74
CA GLN A 275 14.55 3.55 -12.39
C GLN A 275 14.88 3.85 -13.85
N SER A 276 13.98 4.49 -14.59
CA SER A 276 14.24 4.94 -15.97
C SER A 276 15.42 5.92 -16.02
N ALA A 277 15.46 6.89 -15.11
CA ALA A 277 16.60 7.81 -14.98
C ALA A 277 17.90 7.07 -14.60
N VAL A 278 17.86 6.06 -13.71
CA VAL A 278 19.01 5.20 -13.40
C VAL A 278 19.48 4.46 -14.64
N SER A 279 18.59 3.89 -15.44
CA SER A 279 18.95 3.18 -16.68
C SER A 279 19.59 4.10 -17.71
N ILE A 280 19.05 5.31 -17.88
CA ILE A 280 19.62 6.32 -18.78
C ILE A 280 21.00 6.76 -18.29
N ALA A 281 21.15 6.98 -16.98
CA ALA A 281 22.43 7.36 -16.42
C ALA A 281 23.45 6.21 -16.56
N SER A 282 23.20 5.05 -15.97
CA SER A 282 24.16 3.94 -15.89
C SER A 282 24.38 3.18 -17.20
N GLY A 283 23.45 3.28 -18.16
CA GLY A 283 23.40 2.37 -19.32
C GLY A 283 22.94 0.95 -18.98
N ILE A 284 22.55 0.68 -17.73
CA ILE A 284 22.10 -0.63 -17.27
C ILE A 284 20.57 -0.71 -17.42
N PRO A 285 20.03 -1.67 -18.19
CA PRO A 285 18.58 -1.82 -18.30
C PRO A 285 17.98 -2.31 -16.98
N LEU A 286 16.90 -1.66 -16.54
CA LEU A 286 16.14 -2.02 -15.34
C LEU A 286 14.69 -2.34 -15.69
N ALA A 287 14.08 -3.21 -14.88
CA ALA A 287 12.63 -3.29 -14.82
C ALA A 287 12.11 -1.97 -14.22
N LEU A 288 11.11 -1.36 -14.86
CA LEU A 288 10.49 -0.12 -14.41
C LEU A 288 9.27 -0.44 -13.55
N ASP A 289 9.46 -1.26 -12.52
CA ASP A 289 8.41 -1.78 -11.63
C ASP A 289 8.13 -0.87 -10.41
N GLY A 290 9.01 0.07 -10.12
CA GLY A 290 8.91 0.96 -8.95
C GLY A 290 9.58 0.41 -7.69
N ASP A 291 10.17 -0.78 -7.74
CA ASP A 291 10.89 -1.39 -6.61
C ASP A 291 12.36 -0.93 -6.59
N LEU A 292 12.64 0.07 -5.75
CA LEU A 292 14.01 0.60 -5.63
C LEU A 292 14.92 -0.28 -4.78
N LEU A 293 14.35 -1.10 -3.89
CA LEU A 293 15.07 -2.03 -3.03
C LEU A 293 14.44 -3.42 -3.08
N ALA A 294 15.30 -4.44 -3.09
CA ALA A 294 14.86 -5.81 -2.88
C ALA A 294 14.55 -6.02 -1.38
N PRO A 295 13.32 -6.45 -1.01
CA PRO A 295 12.95 -6.62 0.38
C PRO A 295 13.89 -7.57 1.14
N GLY A 296 14.41 -7.12 2.28
CA GLY A 296 15.32 -7.91 3.13
C GLY A 296 16.73 -8.13 2.57
N ALA A 297 17.08 -7.53 1.42
CA ALA A 297 18.40 -7.67 0.84
C ALA A 297 19.49 -7.02 1.72
N PRO A 298 20.56 -7.75 2.08
CA PRO A 298 21.64 -7.20 2.87
C PRO A 298 22.45 -6.17 2.05
N LEU A 299 23.29 -5.39 2.73
CA LEU A 299 24.06 -4.31 2.10
C LEU A 299 25.07 -4.83 1.06
N ASP A 300 25.62 -6.02 1.27
CA ASP A 300 26.61 -6.69 0.43
C ASP A 300 25.99 -7.48 -0.74
N LYS A 301 24.67 -7.75 -0.69
CA LYS A 301 23.91 -8.38 -1.79
C LYS A 301 22.72 -7.50 -2.21
N PRO A 302 22.98 -6.29 -2.73
CA PRO A 302 21.94 -5.34 -3.14
C PRO A 302 21.08 -5.83 -4.31
N GLY A 303 19.88 -5.28 -4.46
CA GLY A 303 18.98 -5.51 -5.60
C GLY A 303 19.50 -4.90 -6.91
N GLN A 304 18.82 -5.16 -8.04
CA GLN A 304 19.23 -4.69 -9.37
C GLN A 304 19.30 -3.16 -9.46
N THR A 305 18.23 -2.47 -9.03
CA THR A 305 18.17 -1.00 -9.01
C THR A 305 19.32 -0.41 -8.19
N GLU A 306 19.50 -0.89 -6.97
CA GLU A 306 20.57 -0.41 -6.10
C GLU A 306 21.97 -0.66 -6.68
N ARG A 307 22.23 -1.82 -7.27
CA ARG A 307 23.51 -2.08 -7.97
C ARG A 307 23.77 -1.08 -9.08
N ALA A 308 22.75 -0.77 -9.87
CA ALA A 308 22.88 0.22 -10.94
C ALA A 308 23.15 1.62 -10.38
N VAL A 309 22.48 2.02 -9.30
CA VAL A 309 22.77 3.30 -8.62
C VAL A 309 24.19 3.34 -8.06
N ARG A 310 24.65 2.25 -7.43
CA ARG A 310 26.02 2.15 -6.90
C ARG A 310 27.10 2.23 -7.97
N SER A 311 26.81 1.77 -9.19
CA SER A 311 27.74 1.94 -10.33
C SER A 311 28.00 3.41 -10.68
N LEU A 312 27.13 4.32 -10.23
CA LEU A 312 27.22 5.78 -10.41
C LEU A 312 27.76 6.50 -9.17
N ALA A 313 28.22 5.79 -8.14
CA ALA A 313 28.61 6.35 -6.84
C ALA A 313 29.64 7.50 -6.95
N GLY A 314 30.61 7.35 -7.87
CA GLY A 314 31.63 8.36 -8.14
C GLY A 314 31.03 9.67 -8.68
N GLU A 315 30.19 9.60 -9.72
CA GLU A 315 29.53 10.79 -10.27
C GLU A 315 28.51 11.40 -9.30
N LEU A 316 27.82 10.55 -8.54
CA LEU A 316 26.86 10.99 -7.52
C LEU A 316 27.53 11.56 -6.26
N ARG A 317 28.83 11.32 -6.07
CA ARG A 317 29.60 11.66 -4.85
C ARG A 317 28.90 11.16 -3.59
N MET A 318 28.53 9.88 -3.60
CA MET A 318 27.86 9.19 -2.49
C MET A 318 28.51 7.83 -2.27
N ASP A 319 28.61 7.41 -1.02
CA ASP A 319 29.02 6.06 -0.68
C ASP A 319 27.82 5.09 -0.74
N GLU A 320 28.10 3.79 -0.68
CA GLU A 320 27.06 2.77 -0.79
C GLU A 320 26.00 2.85 0.32
N ARG A 321 26.41 3.26 1.53
CA ARG A 321 25.49 3.43 2.67
C ARG A 321 24.56 4.61 2.44
N GLY A 322 25.10 5.77 2.05
CA GLY A 322 24.29 6.94 1.72
C GLY A 322 23.30 6.67 0.58
N ILE A 323 23.69 5.86 -0.42
CA ILE A 323 22.78 5.39 -1.47
C ILE A 323 21.68 4.51 -0.87
N ARG A 324 22.03 3.49 -0.08
CA ARG A 324 21.05 2.59 0.57
C ARG A 324 20.06 3.37 1.42
N ASP A 325 20.55 4.27 2.27
CA ASP A 325 19.73 5.06 3.20
C ASP A 325 18.75 5.98 2.46
N ALA A 326 19.15 6.54 1.31
CA ALA A 326 18.26 7.31 0.45
C ALA A 326 17.20 6.43 -0.23
N LEU A 327 17.59 5.28 -0.82
CA LEU A 327 16.65 4.36 -1.46
C LEU A 327 15.65 3.73 -0.46
N GLN A 328 16.02 3.62 0.82
CA GLN A 328 15.12 3.18 1.88
C GLN A 328 13.95 4.14 2.13
N ARG A 329 14.05 5.39 1.66
CA ARG A 329 12.96 6.38 1.73
C ARG A 329 12.02 6.32 0.53
N SER A 330 12.19 5.34 -0.37
CA SER A 330 11.46 5.27 -1.64
C SER A 330 9.94 5.11 -1.53
N ASP A 331 9.41 4.84 -0.34
CA ASP A 331 7.98 4.82 0.00
C ASP A 331 7.52 6.09 0.75
N HIS A 332 8.37 7.12 0.85
CA HIS A 332 8.08 8.41 1.46
C HIS A 332 8.11 9.56 0.44
N LEU A 333 7.43 10.67 0.77
CA LEU A 333 7.40 11.87 -0.08
C LEU A 333 8.79 12.53 -0.18
N ASP A 334 9.52 12.58 0.93
CA ASP A 334 10.81 13.27 1.06
C ASP A 334 11.96 12.56 0.32
N PHE A 335 11.70 11.43 -0.34
CA PHE A 335 12.67 10.83 -1.26
C PHE A 335 13.07 11.81 -2.38
N ASP A 336 12.13 12.61 -2.85
CA ASP A 336 12.31 13.60 -3.92
C ASP A 336 13.31 14.70 -3.52
N ASP A 337 13.42 14.94 -2.21
CA ASP A 337 14.31 15.94 -1.62
C ASP A 337 15.71 15.39 -1.32
N THR A 338 15.95 14.10 -1.55
CA THR A 338 17.25 13.48 -1.24
C THR A 338 18.35 13.98 -2.20
N PRO A 339 19.61 14.07 -1.73
CA PRO A 339 20.75 14.31 -2.60
C PRO A 339 20.88 13.26 -3.70
N LEU A 340 20.50 12.00 -3.43
CA LEU A 340 20.49 10.94 -4.43
C LEU A 340 19.54 11.26 -5.58
N TYR A 341 18.30 11.63 -5.26
CA TYR A 341 17.28 11.94 -6.25
C TYR A 341 17.69 13.10 -7.16
N SER A 342 18.03 14.24 -6.55
CA SER A 342 18.42 15.45 -7.28
C SER A 342 19.66 15.25 -8.15
N ARG A 343 20.72 14.63 -7.62
CA ARG A 343 21.97 14.38 -8.36
C ARG A 343 21.79 13.34 -9.47
N LEU A 344 21.01 12.29 -9.23
CA LEU A 344 20.73 11.28 -10.26
C LEU A 344 20.01 11.91 -11.45
N TYR A 345 18.95 12.69 -11.19
CA TYR A 345 18.21 13.32 -12.29
C TYR A 345 19.06 14.34 -13.04
N ALA A 346 19.88 15.15 -12.35
CA ALA A 346 20.81 16.05 -13.03
C ALA A 346 21.80 15.30 -13.94
N LEU A 347 22.34 14.16 -13.48
CA LEU A 347 23.22 13.31 -14.27
C LEU A 347 22.50 12.67 -15.47
N ALA A 348 21.32 12.10 -15.24
CA ALA A 348 20.53 11.43 -16.27
C ALA A 348 20.03 12.41 -17.34
N GLU A 349 19.59 13.60 -16.96
CA GLU A 349 19.12 14.66 -17.87
C GLU A 349 20.27 15.24 -18.70
N SER A 350 21.47 15.39 -18.10
CA SER A 350 22.69 15.75 -18.83
C SER A 350 23.02 14.73 -19.92
N ARG A 351 22.96 13.42 -19.59
CA ARG A 351 23.15 12.33 -20.55
C ARG A 351 22.07 12.27 -21.63
N ALA A 352 20.81 12.53 -21.26
CA ALA A 352 19.67 12.51 -22.18
C ALA A 352 19.53 13.79 -23.03
N ARG A 353 20.18 14.89 -22.64
CA ARG A 353 20.03 16.24 -23.20
C ARG A 353 18.58 16.74 -23.23
N ARG A 354 17.78 16.32 -22.25
CA ARG A 354 16.38 16.73 -22.08
C ARG A 354 15.92 16.48 -20.65
N PRO A 355 14.89 17.22 -20.17
CA PRO A 355 14.20 16.87 -18.94
C PRO A 355 13.61 15.46 -19.00
N LEU A 356 13.66 14.76 -17.87
CA LEU A 356 13.09 13.42 -17.71
C LEU A 356 11.77 13.48 -16.92
N PRO A 357 10.81 12.59 -17.19
CA PRO A 357 9.58 12.51 -16.40
C PRO A 357 9.90 12.19 -14.94
N ARG A 358 9.10 12.72 -14.01
CA ARG A 358 9.18 12.39 -12.57
C ARG A 358 8.15 11.34 -12.12
N ALA A 359 7.25 10.94 -13.01
CA ALA A 359 6.31 9.85 -12.80
C ALA A 359 6.06 9.11 -14.12
N MET A 360 5.99 7.78 -14.04
CA MET A 360 5.69 6.88 -15.15
C MET A 360 4.75 5.78 -14.65
N ILE A 361 3.96 5.17 -15.52
CA ILE A 361 3.17 4.00 -15.11
C ILE A 361 4.13 2.80 -15.01
N PRO A 362 4.17 2.08 -13.87
CA PRO A 362 5.04 0.92 -13.71
C PRO A 362 4.74 -0.20 -14.71
N GLY A 363 5.79 -0.84 -15.21
CA GLY A 363 5.74 -1.95 -16.16
C GLY A 363 5.46 -3.31 -15.53
N ILE A 364 4.50 -3.40 -14.61
CA ILE A 364 4.20 -4.64 -13.87
C ILE A 364 3.12 -5.46 -14.59
N LYS A 365 3.36 -6.77 -14.70
CA LYS A 365 2.33 -7.76 -15.06
C LYS A 365 1.57 -8.16 -13.80
N LEU A 366 0.24 -8.16 -13.87
CA LEU A 366 -0.62 -8.55 -12.77
C LEU A 366 -0.76 -10.07 -12.74
N GLU A 367 -0.42 -10.66 -11.60
CA GLU A 367 -0.50 -12.09 -11.37
C GLU A 367 -1.50 -12.39 -10.28
N SER A 368 -2.42 -13.32 -10.55
CA SER A 368 -3.35 -13.87 -9.58
C SER A 368 -3.87 -15.22 -10.08
N PRO A 369 -4.16 -16.19 -9.19
CA PRO A 369 -4.80 -17.44 -9.57
C PRO A 369 -6.15 -17.27 -10.30
N LYS A 370 -6.75 -16.07 -10.20
CA LYS A 370 -8.03 -15.72 -10.85
C LYS A 370 -7.87 -15.09 -12.23
N ILE A 371 -6.67 -14.66 -12.59
CA ILE A 371 -6.40 -13.91 -13.82
C ILE A 371 -6.04 -14.90 -14.94
N THR A 372 -6.86 -14.95 -15.99
CA THR A 372 -6.65 -15.81 -17.17
C THR A 372 -6.08 -15.07 -18.38
N ARG A 373 -5.93 -13.74 -18.30
CA ARG A 373 -5.41 -12.86 -19.36
C ARG A 373 -4.22 -12.07 -18.85
N GLN A 374 -3.28 -11.68 -19.71
CA GLN A 374 -2.17 -10.82 -19.29
C GLN A 374 -2.68 -9.40 -19.00
N LEU A 375 -2.90 -9.10 -17.72
CA LEU A 375 -3.24 -7.76 -17.25
C LEU A 375 -2.00 -7.04 -16.74
N THR A 376 -1.98 -5.71 -16.78
CA THR A 376 -0.85 -4.88 -16.34
C THR A 376 -1.32 -3.73 -15.46
N THR A 377 -0.42 -3.13 -14.69
CA THR A 377 -0.71 -1.89 -13.94
C THR A 377 -1.18 -0.77 -14.89
N ALA A 378 -0.63 -0.72 -16.11
CA ALA A 378 -1.10 0.23 -17.12
C ALA A 378 -2.55 0.00 -17.56
N TRP A 379 -2.96 -1.26 -17.72
CA TRP A 379 -4.36 -1.59 -17.97
C TRP A 379 -5.22 -1.10 -16.81
N PHE A 380 -4.87 -1.45 -15.56
CA PHE A 380 -5.64 -1.04 -14.39
C PHE A 380 -5.78 0.48 -14.30
N ALA A 381 -4.66 1.21 -14.30
CA ALA A 381 -4.63 2.65 -14.14
C ALA A 381 -5.41 3.39 -15.22
N THR A 382 -5.33 2.92 -16.48
CA THR A 382 -6.06 3.53 -17.60
C THR A 382 -7.56 3.26 -17.48
N ARG A 383 -7.98 2.06 -17.09
CA ARG A 383 -9.40 1.74 -16.87
C ARG A 383 -10.01 2.54 -15.72
N VAL A 384 -9.26 2.73 -14.64
CA VAL A 384 -9.68 3.63 -13.55
C VAL A 384 -9.75 5.07 -14.04
N ASP A 385 -8.76 5.55 -14.79
CA ASP A 385 -8.77 6.93 -15.32
C ASP A 385 -9.98 7.17 -16.24
N GLU A 386 -10.34 6.23 -17.11
CA GLU A 386 -11.56 6.33 -17.90
C GLU A 386 -12.84 6.47 -17.04
N ARG A 387 -12.94 5.68 -15.96
CA ARG A 387 -14.06 5.75 -14.99
C ARG A 387 -14.07 7.09 -14.26
N TYR A 388 -12.90 7.53 -13.82
CA TYR A 388 -12.67 8.81 -13.17
C TYR A 388 -13.12 9.98 -14.04
N GLN A 389 -12.68 10.02 -15.30
CA GLN A 389 -13.07 11.05 -16.26
C GLN A 389 -14.57 11.02 -16.57
N ARG A 390 -15.19 9.83 -16.65
CA ARG A 390 -16.66 9.73 -16.79
C ARG A 390 -17.39 10.27 -15.57
N CYS A 391 -16.87 10.02 -14.37
CA CYS A 391 -17.45 10.56 -13.14
C CYS A 391 -17.35 12.09 -13.10
N LEU A 392 -16.21 12.67 -13.48
CA LEU A 392 -16.02 14.13 -13.47
C LEU A 392 -16.95 14.89 -14.42
N ARG A 393 -17.38 14.24 -15.51
CA ARG A 393 -18.32 14.82 -16.50
C ARG A 393 -19.78 14.78 -16.06
N ARG A 394 -20.09 14.07 -14.97
CA ARG A 394 -21.40 14.12 -14.30
C ARG A 394 -21.39 15.25 -13.29
#